data_AF-A0A968WYI5-F1
#
_entry.id   AF-A0A968WYI5-F1
#
_cell.length_a   1.000
_cell.length_b   1.000
_cell.length_c   1.000
_cell.angle_alpha   90.00
_cell.angle_beta   90.00
_cell.angle_gamma   90.00
#
_symmetry.space_group_name_H-M   'P 1'
#
loop_
_entity.id
_entity.type
_entity.pdbx_description
1 polymer ?
#
loop_
_entity_poly.entity_id
_entity_poly.type
_entity_poly.pdbx_seq_one_letter_code
_entity_poly.pdbx_strand_id
1 'polypeptide(L)'
;MSATLSNPYRQGIFSEKQTLLAELQSFGVRLSSDSGSPSRSGGAGPTDHKAVTILGTTIMVPVHTHSAAASPFHLGDAEEDCRIPLYHDGEKIGYVAFPDEPKFYQLTTSDGIPYRKIATLHSTDVLATTVLQTCIRYGNKKTKCQFCAIGESLKAGLTIAHKTPEQLAEVAATAQRLDGIKHVVLTTGTPVTTDRGAAILAESARAIKEATGLP
;
A
#
# COMPACT_ATOMS: atom_id res chain seq x y z
N MET A 1 41.13 -12.75 -7.48
CA MET A 1 40.97 -11.54 -8.33
C MET A 1 39.50 -11.15 -8.21
N SER A 2 39.22 -10.15 -7.37
CA SER A 2 37.86 -9.68 -7.10
C SER A 2 37.40 -8.87 -8.29
N ALA A 3 36.41 -9.38 -9.03
CA ALA A 3 35.73 -8.59 -10.04
C ALA A 3 34.86 -7.59 -9.28
N THR A 4 35.30 -6.34 -9.21
CA THR A 4 34.44 -5.22 -8.84
C THR A 4 33.31 -5.18 -9.86
N LEU A 5 32.15 -5.72 -9.49
CA LEU A 5 30.92 -5.57 -10.26
C LEU A 5 30.66 -4.06 -10.35
N SER A 6 30.87 -3.49 -11.52
CA SER A 6 30.63 -2.08 -11.79
C SER A 6 29.17 -1.78 -11.48
N ASN A 7 28.93 -0.93 -10.49
CA ASN A 7 27.60 -0.48 -10.10
C ASN A 7 26.84 0.06 -11.32
N PRO A 8 25.77 -0.60 -11.77
CA PRO A 8 25.06 -0.22 -12.99
C PRO A 8 24.28 1.10 -12.85
N TYR A 9 24.22 1.70 -11.65
CA TYR A 9 23.54 2.97 -11.39
C TYR A 9 24.48 4.18 -11.38
N ARG A 10 25.71 4.04 -11.89
CA ARG A 10 26.70 5.13 -11.96
C ARG A 10 26.90 5.73 -13.36
N GLN A 11 26.34 5.16 -14.43
CA GLN A 11 26.51 5.64 -15.81
C GLN A 11 25.31 5.31 -16.73
N GLY A 12 24.33 6.21 -16.85
CA GLY A 12 23.29 6.07 -17.89
C GLY A 12 22.14 7.07 -17.85
N ILE A 13 22.15 8.02 -18.80
CA ILE A 13 21.10 9.01 -19.05
C ILE A 13 19.76 8.30 -19.36
N PHE A 14 18.77 8.44 -18.46
CA PHE A 14 17.36 8.03 -18.59
C PHE A 14 17.00 6.53 -18.63
N SER A 15 17.92 5.58 -18.44
CA SER A 15 17.61 4.13 -18.29
C SER A 15 17.80 3.57 -16.88
N GLU A 16 18.56 4.25 -16.01
CA GLU A 16 18.89 3.75 -14.66
C GLU A 16 17.70 3.83 -13.70
N LYS A 17 16.91 4.91 -13.76
CA LYS A 17 15.78 5.09 -12.85
C LYS A 17 14.69 4.03 -13.06
N GLN A 18 14.22 3.81 -14.29
CA GLN A 18 13.18 2.82 -14.55
C GLN A 18 13.64 1.41 -14.20
N THR A 19 14.90 1.08 -14.50
CA THR A 19 15.50 -0.21 -14.14
C THR A 19 15.53 -0.38 -12.63
N LEU A 20 16.04 0.61 -11.89
CA LEU A 20 16.05 0.58 -10.43
C LEU A 20 14.63 0.43 -9.83
N LEU A 21 13.65 1.18 -10.33
CA LEU A 21 12.27 1.07 -9.87
C LEU A 21 11.70 -0.33 -10.12
N ALA A 22 11.92 -0.89 -11.31
CA ALA A 22 11.46 -2.22 -11.67
C ALA A 22 12.15 -3.32 -10.84
N GLU A 23 13.46 -3.19 -10.60
CA GLU A 23 14.24 -4.11 -9.79
C GLU A 23 13.80 -4.06 -8.32
N LEU A 24 13.57 -2.88 -7.76
CA LEU A 24 13.01 -2.73 -6.40
C LEU A 24 11.62 -3.37 -6.30
N GLN A 25 10.75 -3.20 -7.30
CA GLN A 25 9.43 -3.84 -7.31
C GLN A 25 9.50 -5.37 -7.45
N SER A 26 10.54 -5.89 -8.11
CA SER A 26 10.71 -7.32 -8.39
C SER A 26 11.42 -8.05 -7.26
N PHE A 27 12.58 -7.54 -6.84
CA PHE A 27 13.41 -8.15 -5.80
C PHE A 27 12.99 -7.73 -4.39
N GLY A 28 12.35 -6.57 -4.23
CA GLY A 28 12.04 -6.02 -2.92
C GLY A 28 13.25 -5.38 -2.24
N VAL A 29 13.09 -5.04 -0.96
CA VAL A 29 14.13 -4.43 -0.14
C VAL A 29 14.19 -5.13 1.21
N ARG A 30 15.41 -5.40 1.70
CA ARG A 30 15.62 -5.80 3.09
C ARG A 30 15.50 -4.60 4.01
N LEU A 31 14.63 -4.70 5.01
CA LEU A 31 14.53 -3.74 6.09
C LEU A 31 15.56 -4.08 7.18
N SER A 32 16.28 -3.07 7.69
CA SER A 32 16.92 -3.18 9.00
C SER A 32 15.82 -3.22 10.08
N SER A 33 16.10 -3.86 11.22
CA SER A 33 15.11 -4.22 12.24
C SER A 33 14.31 -3.05 12.83
N ASP A 34 14.68 -1.79 12.58
CA ASP A 34 14.03 -0.58 13.11
C ASP A 34 13.67 0.50 12.06
N SER A 35 13.59 0.15 10.76
CA SER A 35 13.34 1.12 9.68
C SER A 35 11.85 1.56 9.53
N GLY A 36 11.32 2.18 10.58
CA GLY A 36 10.56 3.44 10.51
C GLY A 36 9.10 3.46 10.03
N SER A 37 8.45 2.32 9.77
CA SER A 37 6.99 2.32 9.53
C SER A 37 6.38 0.94 9.80
N PRO A 38 5.24 0.84 10.51
CA PRO A 38 4.58 -0.44 10.74
C PRO A 38 4.24 -1.08 9.40
N SER A 39 4.85 -2.23 9.13
CA SER A 39 4.52 -3.04 7.97
C SER A 39 3.85 -4.32 8.45
N ARG A 40 2.77 -4.68 7.78
CA ARG A 40 1.99 -5.89 8.05
C ARG A 40 2.64 -7.08 7.36
N SER A 41 2.59 -8.24 7.99
CA SER A 41 2.80 -9.52 7.32
C SER A 41 1.44 -10.14 7.00
N GLY A 42 1.18 -10.42 5.72
CA GLY A 42 0.00 -11.17 5.26
C GLY A 42 -1.28 -10.38 4.94
N GLY A 43 -2.12 -11.01 4.10
CA GLY A 43 -3.44 -10.56 3.61
C GLY A 43 -3.58 -10.69 2.07
N ALA A 44 -4.75 -10.39 1.50
CA ALA A 44 -4.90 -10.29 0.04
C ALA A 44 -4.45 -8.89 -0.43
N GLY A 45 -3.64 -8.81 -1.48
CA GLY A 45 -3.10 -7.55 -2.02
C GLY A 45 -1.64 -7.29 -1.63
N PRO A 46 -1.12 -6.06 -1.81
CA PRO A 46 0.29 -5.70 -1.55
C PRO A 46 0.55 -5.54 -0.05
N THR A 47 0.20 -6.56 0.73
CA THR A 47 0.26 -6.55 2.19
C THR A 47 1.69 -6.58 2.69
N ASP A 48 2.55 -7.23 1.93
CA ASP A 48 3.97 -7.36 2.24
C ASP A 48 4.79 -6.25 1.57
N HIS A 49 4.15 -5.17 1.13
CA HIS A 49 4.81 -4.04 0.45
C HIS A 49 4.74 -2.77 1.29
N LYS A 50 5.75 -1.91 1.15
CA LYS A 50 5.74 -0.52 1.64
C LYS A 50 5.75 0.45 0.47
N ALA A 51 5.07 1.57 0.63
CA ALA A 51 5.25 2.71 -0.25
C ALA A 51 6.63 3.31 0.03
N VAL A 52 7.47 3.41 -0.99
CA VAL A 52 8.83 3.94 -0.90
C VAL A 52 9.00 4.99 -1.99
N THR A 53 9.39 6.19 -1.58
CA THR A 53 9.73 7.29 -2.50
C THR A 53 11.22 7.27 -2.77
N ILE A 54 11.58 7.12 -4.04
CA ILE A 54 12.95 7.14 -4.53
C ILE A 54 13.04 7.97 -5.81
N LEU A 55 14.04 8.84 -5.90
CA LEU A 55 14.25 9.74 -7.05
C LEU A 55 12.96 10.49 -7.46
N GLY A 56 12.19 10.95 -6.48
CA GLY A 56 10.93 11.68 -6.68
C GLY A 56 9.74 10.83 -7.17
N THR A 57 9.83 9.49 -7.13
CA THR A 57 8.75 8.59 -7.51
C THR A 57 8.43 7.63 -6.38
N THR A 58 7.16 7.54 -6.01
CA THR A 58 6.68 6.56 -5.01
C THR A 58 6.27 5.27 -5.71
N ILE A 59 6.84 4.16 -5.25
CA ILE A 59 6.51 2.80 -5.69
C ILE A 59 6.17 1.92 -4.49
N MET A 60 5.35 0.89 -4.71
CA MET A 60 5.13 -0.17 -3.72
C MET A 60 6.25 -1.21 -3.85
N VAL A 61 7.04 -1.38 -2.81
CA VAL A 61 8.21 -2.27 -2.78
C VAL A 61 7.95 -3.44 -1.82
N PRO A 62 8.13 -4.70 -2.24
CA PRO A 62 8.07 -5.86 -1.34
C PRO A 62 9.12 -5.76 -0.23
N VAL A 63 8.72 -6.01 1.01
CA VAL A 63 9.61 -5.96 2.19
C VAL A 63 9.50 -7.19 3.11
N HIS A 64 8.40 -7.95 3.03
CA HIS A 64 8.16 -9.15 3.86
C HIS A 64 8.06 -10.45 3.06
N THR A 65 8.49 -10.43 1.79
CA THR A 65 8.47 -11.61 0.92
C THR A 65 9.78 -12.38 0.99
N HIS A 66 9.76 -13.64 0.53
CA HIS A 66 10.98 -14.43 0.39
C HIS A 66 11.99 -13.77 -0.57
N SER A 67 11.51 -13.14 -1.66
CA SER A 67 12.35 -12.37 -2.57
C SER A 67 13.03 -11.19 -1.86
N ALA A 68 12.28 -10.43 -1.05
CA ALA A 68 12.81 -9.31 -0.29
C ALA A 68 13.91 -9.75 0.69
N ALA A 69 13.75 -10.89 1.37
CA ALA A 69 14.75 -11.43 2.28
C ALA A 69 16.11 -11.74 1.59
N ALA A 70 16.09 -12.14 0.32
CA ALA A 70 17.27 -12.41 -0.49
C ALA A 70 17.70 -11.23 -1.38
N SER A 71 17.00 -10.09 -1.32
CA SER A 71 17.19 -8.97 -2.25
C SER A 71 18.61 -8.40 -2.20
N PRO A 72 19.25 -8.04 -3.33
CA PRO A 72 20.52 -7.30 -3.30
C PRO A 72 20.38 -5.92 -2.65
N PHE A 73 19.14 -5.41 -2.55
CA PHE A 73 18.83 -4.13 -1.94
C PHE A 73 18.59 -4.21 -0.44
N HIS A 74 19.16 -3.27 0.31
CA HIS A 74 18.86 -3.09 1.73
C HIS A 74 18.86 -1.63 2.15
N LEU A 75 18.07 -1.32 3.18
CA LEU A 75 18.08 -0.01 3.83
C LEU A 75 19.11 -0.01 4.96
N GLY A 76 19.87 1.07 5.06
CA GLY A 76 20.64 1.36 6.27
C GLY A 76 19.82 2.11 7.32
N ASP A 77 20.47 2.48 8.41
CA ASP A 77 19.85 3.30 9.45
C ASP A 77 19.65 4.73 8.97
N ALA A 78 18.63 5.39 9.51
CA ALA A 78 18.34 6.78 9.18
C ALA A 78 19.54 7.68 9.55
N GLU A 79 19.96 8.52 8.61
CA GLU A 79 20.97 9.56 8.84
C GLU A 79 20.35 10.71 9.70
N GLU A 80 21.17 11.64 10.20
CA GLU A 80 20.75 12.73 11.10
C GLU A 80 19.62 13.62 10.52
N ASP A 81 19.47 13.66 9.21
CA ASP A 81 18.44 14.40 8.49
C ASP A 81 17.20 13.55 8.13
N CYS A 82 17.04 12.41 8.79
CA CYS A 82 15.97 11.43 8.58
C CYS A 82 15.94 10.78 7.19
N ARG A 83 16.97 10.97 6.35
CA ARG A 83 17.08 10.25 5.08
C ARG A 83 17.55 8.84 5.34
N ILE A 84 16.96 7.89 4.62
CA ILE A 84 17.27 6.47 4.76
C ILE A 84 18.12 6.04 3.57
N PRO A 85 19.39 5.65 3.77
CA PRO A 85 20.27 5.26 2.68
C PRO A 85 19.83 3.91 2.09
N LEU A 86 19.79 3.84 0.76
CA LEU A 86 19.55 2.61 0.01
C LEU A 86 20.88 2.10 -0.53
N TYR A 87 21.11 0.80 -0.31
CA TYR A 87 22.28 0.09 -0.78
C TYR A 87 21.90 -0.98 -1.79
N HIS A 88 22.79 -1.23 -2.75
CA HIS A 88 22.79 -2.39 -3.62
C HIS A 88 24.15 -3.09 -3.51
N ASP A 89 24.16 -4.38 -3.16
CA ASP A 89 25.39 -5.16 -2.96
C ASP A 89 26.44 -4.49 -2.04
N GLY A 90 25.98 -3.75 -1.04
CA GLY A 90 26.83 -3.06 -0.06
C GLY A 90 27.28 -1.64 -0.48
N GLU A 91 27.00 -1.21 -1.71
CA GLU A 91 27.28 0.14 -2.15
C GLU A 91 26.06 1.06 -2.00
N LYS A 92 26.26 2.26 -1.45
CA LYS A 92 25.19 3.27 -1.35
C LYS A 92 24.85 3.79 -2.75
N ILE A 93 23.60 3.60 -3.16
CA ILE A 93 23.08 4.03 -4.47
C ILE A 93 22.13 5.21 -4.38
N GLY A 94 21.68 5.58 -3.17
CA GLY A 94 20.85 6.76 -2.99
C GLY A 94 20.15 6.78 -1.64
N TYR A 95 19.02 7.49 -1.61
CA TYR A 95 18.18 7.65 -0.45
C TYR A 95 16.73 7.32 -0.79
N VAL A 96 16.01 6.84 0.21
CA VAL A 96 14.57 6.62 0.15
C VAL A 96 13.86 7.42 1.23
N ALA A 97 12.58 7.67 1.02
CA ALA A 97 11.66 8.20 2.02
C ALA A 97 10.41 7.33 2.09
N PHE A 98 9.81 7.27 3.27
CA PHE A 98 8.50 6.67 3.49
C PHE A 98 7.43 7.77 3.56
N PRO A 99 6.18 7.50 3.15
CA PRO A 99 5.09 8.42 3.44
C PRO A 99 4.91 8.61 4.94
N ASP A 100 4.58 9.83 5.35
CA ASP A 100 4.18 10.13 6.73
C ASP A 100 2.90 9.37 7.11
N GLU A 101 2.68 9.21 8.41
CA GLU A 101 1.41 8.66 8.88
C GLU A 101 0.25 9.63 8.54
N PRO A 102 -0.81 9.15 7.87
CA PRO A 102 -1.94 10.00 7.50
C PRO A 102 -2.65 10.57 8.72
N LYS A 103 -2.90 11.87 8.72
CA LYS A 103 -3.61 12.58 9.80
C LYS A 103 -5.02 12.06 9.98
N PHE A 104 -5.69 11.68 8.91
CA PHE A 104 -7.06 11.14 8.99
C PHE A 104 -7.17 9.84 9.81
N TYR A 105 -6.07 9.10 10.04
CA TYR A 105 -6.09 7.90 10.88
C TYR A 105 -6.42 8.14 12.35
N GLN A 106 -6.22 9.38 12.82
CA GLN A 106 -6.51 9.78 14.19
C GLN A 106 -7.99 10.12 14.40
N LEU A 107 -8.80 10.07 13.34
CA LEU A 107 -10.20 10.45 13.35
C LEU A 107 -11.12 9.23 13.36
N THR A 108 -12.36 9.49 13.74
CA THR A 108 -13.42 8.50 13.94
C THR A 108 -14.73 9.09 13.42
N THR A 109 -15.57 8.24 12.81
CA THR A 109 -16.92 8.62 12.39
C THR A 109 -17.81 8.95 13.58
N SER A 110 -18.97 9.57 13.32
CA SER A 110 -19.96 9.88 14.37
C SER A 110 -20.49 8.64 15.10
N ASP A 111 -20.52 7.47 14.45
CA ASP A 111 -20.89 6.18 15.04
C ASP A 111 -19.71 5.42 15.68
N GLY A 112 -18.55 6.06 15.82
CA GLY A 112 -17.44 5.53 16.61
C GLY A 112 -16.49 4.59 15.85
N ILE A 113 -16.53 4.57 14.51
CA ILE A 113 -15.65 3.74 13.69
C ILE A 113 -14.37 4.50 13.34
N PRO A 114 -13.19 4.02 13.74
CA PRO A 114 -11.93 4.68 13.37
C PRO A 114 -11.76 4.71 11.85
N TYR A 115 -11.36 5.86 11.30
CA TYR A 115 -11.24 6.03 9.85
C TYR A 115 -10.27 5.04 9.21
N ARG A 116 -9.21 4.66 9.91
CA ARG A 116 -8.26 3.63 9.46
C ARG A 116 -8.90 2.26 9.18
N LYS A 117 -10.08 1.98 9.75
CA LYS A 117 -10.84 0.74 9.48
C LYS A 117 -11.70 0.84 8.21
N ILE A 118 -11.96 2.06 7.74
CA ILE A 118 -12.77 2.37 6.57
C ILE A 118 -11.88 2.49 5.32
N ALA A 119 -10.79 3.24 5.40
CA ALA A 119 -9.85 3.37 4.27
C ALA A 119 -8.41 3.56 4.77
N THR A 120 -7.45 3.23 3.91
CA THR A 120 -6.02 3.31 4.19
C THR A 120 -5.31 4.13 3.13
N LEU A 121 -4.26 4.85 3.50
CA LEU A 121 -3.33 5.43 2.54
C LEU A 121 -2.57 4.31 1.81
N HIS A 122 -2.51 4.45 0.50
CA HIS A 122 -1.67 3.68 -0.40
C HIS A 122 -0.80 4.68 -1.17
N SER A 123 0.46 4.34 -1.44
CA SER A 123 1.43 5.32 -1.98
C SER A 123 1.51 6.57 -1.07
N THR A 124 1.57 7.77 -1.67
CA THR A 124 1.59 9.07 -0.98
C THR A 124 0.28 9.84 -1.06
N ASP A 125 -0.54 9.62 -2.09
CA ASP A 125 -1.78 10.38 -2.31
C ASP A 125 -2.95 9.52 -2.86
N VAL A 126 -2.91 8.20 -2.65
CA VAL A 126 -3.98 7.26 -3.06
C VAL A 126 -4.73 6.74 -1.85
N LEU A 127 -6.04 6.97 -1.78
CA LEU A 127 -6.90 6.37 -0.77
C LEU A 127 -7.40 5.01 -1.27
N ALA A 128 -7.11 3.94 -0.54
CA ALA A 128 -7.50 2.59 -0.92
C ALA A 128 -8.43 1.95 0.10
N THR A 129 -9.44 1.22 -0.38
CA THR A 129 -10.32 0.45 0.48
C THR A 129 -10.96 -0.74 -0.25
N THR A 130 -11.43 -1.68 0.56
CA THR A 130 -12.25 -2.81 0.14
C THR A 130 -13.65 -2.61 0.71
N VAL A 131 -14.64 -2.33 -0.15
CA VAL A 131 -16.02 -1.99 0.23
C VAL A 131 -16.70 -3.13 1.00
N LEU A 132 -16.64 -4.35 0.48
CA LEU A 132 -17.03 -5.57 1.19
C LEU A 132 -15.83 -6.44 1.52
N GLN A 133 -15.63 -6.70 2.81
CA GLN A 133 -14.56 -7.55 3.30
C GLN A 133 -14.87 -9.05 3.29
N THR A 134 -16.02 -9.41 2.74
CA THR A 134 -16.49 -10.79 2.60
C THR A 134 -16.63 -11.15 1.14
N CYS A 135 -16.39 -12.42 0.81
CA CYS A 135 -16.48 -12.93 -0.56
C CYS A 135 -17.04 -14.35 -0.52
N ILE A 136 -18.00 -14.66 -1.42
CA ILE A 136 -18.63 -15.98 -1.51
C ILE A 136 -17.64 -17.12 -1.72
N ARG A 137 -16.49 -16.81 -2.34
CA ARG A 137 -15.42 -17.78 -2.59
C ARG A 137 -14.55 -17.96 -1.36
N TYR A 138 -14.30 -16.89 -0.60
CA TYR A 138 -13.38 -16.91 0.53
C TYR A 138 -13.81 -17.89 1.63
N GLY A 139 -15.11 -17.94 1.91
CA GLY A 139 -15.68 -18.86 2.91
C GLY A 139 -15.77 -20.33 2.46
N ASN A 140 -15.46 -20.64 1.19
CA ASN A 140 -15.65 -21.96 0.61
C ASN A 140 -14.31 -22.58 0.21
N LYS A 141 -13.86 -23.62 0.93
CA LYS A 141 -12.57 -24.31 0.67
C LYS A 141 -12.42 -24.80 -0.78
N LYS A 142 -13.50 -25.13 -1.47
CA LYS A 142 -13.47 -25.62 -2.86
C LYS A 142 -13.26 -24.51 -3.90
N THR A 143 -13.62 -23.26 -3.57
CA THR A 143 -13.62 -22.15 -4.54
C THR A 143 -12.79 -20.95 -4.10
N LYS A 144 -12.30 -20.94 -2.85
CA LYS A 144 -11.38 -19.93 -2.29
C LYS A 144 -10.14 -19.84 -3.16
N CYS A 145 -9.80 -18.62 -3.56
CA CYS A 145 -8.53 -18.35 -4.23
C CYS A 145 -7.37 -18.65 -3.27
N GLN A 146 -6.38 -19.43 -3.71
CA GLN A 146 -5.28 -19.91 -2.87
C GLN A 146 -4.47 -18.78 -2.22
N PHE A 147 -4.38 -17.63 -2.88
CA PHE A 147 -3.64 -16.45 -2.43
C PHE A 147 -4.48 -15.44 -1.63
N CYS A 148 -5.81 -15.60 -1.60
CA CYS A 148 -6.67 -14.58 -1.02
C CYS A 148 -6.66 -14.67 0.50
N ALA A 149 -6.56 -13.51 1.14
CA ALA A 149 -6.70 -13.30 2.58
C ALA A 149 -7.56 -12.05 2.90
N ILE A 150 -8.60 -11.80 2.09
CA ILE A 150 -9.57 -10.70 2.29
C ILE A 150 -10.19 -10.70 3.69
N GLY A 151 -10.47 -11.88 4.25
CA GLY A 151 -11.12 -12.03 5.56
C GLY A 151 -10.19 -11.94 6.77
N GLU A 152 -8.86 -11.93 6.60
CA GLU A 152 -7.93 -11.93 7.73
C GLU A 152 -7.95 -10.60 8.48
N SER A 153 -7.99 -9.46 7.78
CA SER A 153 -8.10 -8.14 8.42
C SER A 153 -9.42 -7.97 9.18
N LEU A 154 -10.50 -8.58 8.69
CA LEU A 154 -11.79 -8.57 9.40
C LEU A 154 -11.72 -9.42 10.67
N LYS A 155 -11.14 -10.63 10.59
CA LYS A 155 -10.92 -11.51 11.74
C LYS A 155 -10.04 -10.88 12.82
N ALA A 156 -9.04 -10.09 12.41
CA ALA A 156 -8.16 -9.35 13.31
C ALA A 156 -8.78 -8.03 13.85
N GLY A 157 -10.02 -7.69 13.48
CA GLY A 157 -10.68 -6.47 13.93
C GLY A 157 -10.09 -5.17 13.36
N LEU A 158 -9.27 -5.26 12.30
CA LEU A 158 -8.56 -4.14 11.68
C LEU A 158 -9.42 -3.37 10.65
N THR A 159 -10.57 -3.92 10.27
CA THR A 159 -11.53 -3.29 9.34
C THR A 159 -12.96 -3.71 9.70
N ILE A 160 -13.95 -3.12 9.03
CA ILE A 160 -15.36 -3.48 9.13
C ILE A 160 -15.82 -4.28 7.90
N ALA A 161 -16.86 -5.10 8.06
CA ALA A 161 -17.30 -6.04 7.04
C ALA A 161 -17.86 -5.36 5.78
N HIS A 162 -18.61 -4.27 5.95
CA HIS A 162 -19.16 -3.45 4.88
C HIS A 162 -18.97 -1.99 5.23
N LYS A 163 -18.54 -1.19 4.27
CA LYS A 163 -18.37 0.26 4.40
C LYS A 163 -19.43 0.93 3.53
N THR A 164 -20.26 1.77 4.14
CA THR A 164 -21.35 2.42 3.39
C THR A 164 -20.82 3.53 2.48
N PRO A 165 -21.54 3.90 1.41
CA PRO A 165 -21.16 5.03 0.56
C PRO A 165 -20.92 6.32 1.36
N GLU A 166 -21.70 6.57 2.42
CA GLU A 166 -21.58 7.75 3.28
C GLU A 166 -20.28 7.72 4.09
N GLN A 167 -19.96 6.57 4.71
CA GLN A 167 -18.69 6.39 5.43
C GLN A 167 -17.49 6.60 4.50
N LEU A 168 -17.58 6.08 3.28
CA LEU A 168 -16.53 6.21 2.26
C LEU A 168 -16.35 7.66 1.81
N ALA A 169 -17.45 8.37 1.55
CA ALA A 169 -17.44 9.77 1.16
C ALA A 169 -16.88 10.67 2.28
N GLU A 170 -17.28 10.45 3.53
CA GLU A 170 -16.80 11.19 4.70
C GLU A 170 -15.27 11.05 4.87
N VAL A 171 -14.78 9.81 4.83
CA VAL A 171 -13.35 9.53 4.99
C VAL A 171 -12.56 10.07 3.80
N ALA A 172 -13.08 9.94 2.57
CA ALA A 172 -12.43 10.48 1.38
C ALA A 172 -12.31 12.00 1.42
N ALA A 173 -13.37 12.72 1.79
CA ALA A 173 -13.36 14.18 1.92
C ALA A 173 -12.36 14.63 3.00
N THR A 174 -12.30 13.91 4.12
CA THR A 174 -11.37 14.24 5.19
C THR A 174 -9.92 13.96 4.81
N ALA A 175 -9.64 12.80 4.21
CA ALA A 175 -8.30 12.45 3.75
C ALA A 175 -7.83 13.40 2.63
N GLN A 176 -8.71 13.80 1.71
CA GLN A 176 -8.38 14.81 0.69
C GLN A 176 -7.96 16.14 1.34
N ARG A 177 -8.72 16.61 2.34
CA ARG A 177 -8.47 17.88 3.01
C ARG A 177 -7.22 17.88 3.89
N LEU A 178 -6.97 16.79 4.62
CA LEU A 178 -5.89 16.73 5.62
C LEU A 178 -4.57 16.19 5.06
N ASP A 179 -4.67 15.27 4.09
CA ASP A 179 -3.56 14.46 3.60
C ASP A 179 -3.34 14.60 2.09
N GLY A 180 -4.15 15.40 1.40
CA GLY A 180 -3.92 15.76 -0.01
C GLY A 180 -4.15 14.62 -1.00
N ILE A 181 -5.04 13.67 -0.67
CA ILE A 181 -5.43 12.56 -1.56
C ILE A 181 -5.86 13.09 -2.93
N LYS A 182 -5.41 12.41 -4.00
CA LYS A 182 -5.74 12.72 -5.40
C LYS A 182 -6.40 11.58 -6.14
N HIS A 183 -6.30 10.35 -5.62
CA HIS A 183 -6.81 9.15 -6.27
C HIS A 183 -7.51 8.25 -5.26
N VAL A 184 -8.51 7.50 -5.74
CA VAL A 184 -9.21 6.51 -4.92
C VAL A 184 -9.18 5.15 -5.61
N VAL A 185 -8.88 4.10 -4.85
CA VAL A 185 -8.95 2.71 -5.30
C VAL A 185 -10.01 1.98 -4.49
N LEU A 186 -11.07 1.55 -5.17
CA LEU A 186 -12.11 0.71 -4.60
C LEU A 186 -11.95 -0.73 -5.06
N THR A 187 -12.01 -1.65 -4.11
CA THR A 187 -12.09 -3.08 -4.35
C THR A 187 -13.27 -3.65 -3.59
N THR A 188 -13.68 -4.88 -3.90
CA THR A 188 -14.72 -5.57 -3.13
C THR A 188 -14.49 -7.06 -3.17
N GLY A 189 -14.85 -7.76 -2.10
CA GLY A 189 -15.13 -9.18 -2.20
C GLY A 189 -16.38 -9.42 -3.04
N THR A 190 -16.47 -10.59 -3.66
CA THR A 190 -17.61 -10.95 -4.51
C THR A 190 -18.82 -11.32 -3.66
N PRO A 191 -19.93 -10.55 -3.69
CA PRO A 191 -21.18 -10.91 -3.00
C PRO A 191 -21.96 -12.02 -3.72
N VAL A 192 -23.00 -12.54 -3.05
CA VAL A 192 -23.91 -13.57 -3.58
C VAL A 192 -24.84 -13.00 -4.67
N THR A 193 -25.01 -11.68 -4.70
CA THR A 193 -25.91 -10.97 -5.63
C THR A 193 -25.58 -11.27 -7.09
N THR A 194 -26.60 -11.16 -7.95
CA THR A 194 -26.50 -11.46 -9.38
C THR A 194 -25.52 -10.54 -10.13
N ASP A 195 -25.39 -9.30 -9.67
CA ASP A 195 -24.48 -8.29 -10.21
C ASP A 195 -23.02 -8.44 -9.74
N ARG A 196 -22.75 -9.41 -8.84
CA ARG A 196 -21.42 -9.69 -8.28
C ARG A 196 -20.71 -8.47 -7.67
N GLY A 197 -21.47 -7.50 -7.18
CA GLY A 197 -20.96 -6.31 -6.49
C GLY A 197 -20.70 -5.10 -7.39
N ALA A 198 -21.25 -5.08 -8.61
CA ALA A 198 -21.17 -3.91 -9.47
C ALA A 198 -21.90 -2.69 -8.88
N ALA A 199 -23.12 -2.87 -8.37
CA ALA A 199 -23.94 -1.78 -7.83
C ALA A 199 -23.27 -1.10 -6.63
N ILE A 200 -22.79 -1.88 -5.65
CA ILE A 200 -22.13 -1.34 -4.46
C ILE A 200 -20.87 -0.53 -4.79
N LEU A 201 -20.10 -0.95 -5.82
CA LEU A 201 -18.91 -0.22 -6.25
C LEU A 201 -19.32 1.07 -6.95
N ALA A 202 -20.34 1.04 -7.80
CA ALA A 202 -20.86 2.21 -8.48
C ALA A 202 -21.44 3.24 -7.49
N GLU A 203 -22.22 2.79 -6.51
CA GLU A 203 -22.78 3.64 -5.45
C GLU A 203 -21.69 4.27 -4.58
N SER A 204 -20.68 3.47 -4.19
CA SER A 204 -19.52 3.94 -3.43
C SER A 204 -18.71 4.98 -4.21
N ALA A 205 -18.40 4.70 -5.48
CA ALA A 205 -17.66 5.61 -6.34
C ALA A 205 -18.43 6.92 -6.56
N ARG A 206 -19.75 6.84 -6.80
CA ARG A 206 -20.62 8.00 -6.96
C ARG A 206 -20.63 8.88 -5.72
N ALA A 207 -20.82 8.30 -4.53
CA ALA A 207 -20.84 9.07 -3.28
C ALA A 207 -19.50 9.79 -3.02
N ILE A 208 -18.37 9.11 -3.24
CA ILE A 208 -17.04 9.73 -3.14
C ILE A 208 -16.90 10.86 -4.15
N LYS A 209 -17.31 10.63 -5.41
CA LYS A 209 -17.22 11.63 -6.48
C LYS A 209 -18.01 12.88 -6.16
N GLU A 210 -19.25 12.71 -5.71
CA GLU A 210 -20.15 13.80 -5.31
C GLU A 210 -19.58 14.63 -4.15
N ALA A 211 -18.96 13.97 -3.15
CA ALA A 211 -18.43 14.64 -1.98
C ALA A 211 -17.07 15.34 -2.20
N THR A 212 -16.24 14.85 -3.13
CA THR A 212 -14.81 15.22 -3.21
C THR A 212 -14.34 15.66 -4.59
N GLY A 213 -15.08 15.33 -5.65
CA GLY A 213 -14.63 15.50 -7.03
C GLY A 213 -13.49 14.56 -7.47
N LEU A 214 -12.94 13.73 -6.58
CA LEU A 214 -11.82 12.83 -6.86
C LEU A 214 -12.13 11.86 -8.03
N PRO A 215 -11.15 11.53 -8.88
CA PRO A 215 -11.32 10.58 -9.99
C PRO A 215 -11.65 9.17 -9.49
#